data_AF-A0A7X7QTD3-F1
#
_entry.id   AF-A0A7X7QTD3-F1
#
_cell.length_a   1.000
_cell.length_b   1.000
_cell.length_c   1.000
_cell.angle_alpha   90.00
_cell.angle_beta   90.00
_cell.angle_gamma   90.00
#
_symmetry.space_group_name_H-M   'P 1'
#
loop_
_entity.id
_entity.type
_entity.pdbx_description
1 polymer ?
#
loop_
_entity_poly.entity_id
_entity_poly.type
_entity_poly.pdbx_seq_one_letter_code
_entity_poly.pdbx_strand_id
1 'polypeptide(L)'
;GGYPTRISKYLGTADTIGYQTYPIPSEPLSTLTSAYLNPIINDFAATGQPLISNLQTFGWYGTYRFPTPTETRNMTYQALAAGVQGILYYTYFDGDTDLSNQPALWSELQLIGAELTALEPYLVSGTHQRLNTDVSELYAAKWRVGSKLVVVVINASSTSNKTLALTLNDNLSGTRRNLFAYRSNLLSLSGKTLSGTLPPESVQVYELGLL
;
A
#
# COMPACT_ATOMS: atom_id res chain seq x y z
N GLY A 1 17.85 7.71 2.83
CA GLY A 1 16.47 7.91 3.31
C GLY A 1 16.49 8.73 4.58
N GLY A 2 15.40 9.43 4.89
CA GLY A 2 15.26 10.13 6.17
C GLY A 2 15.40 9.14 7.34
N TYR A 3 15.94 9.59 8.46
CA TYR A 3 15.97 8.78 9.68
C TYR A 3 14.64 8.97 10.42
N PRO A 4 13.79 7.93 10.56
CA PRO A 4 12.49 8.08 11.22
C PRO A 4 12.64 8.61 12.66
N THR A 5 13.78 8.35 13.31
CA THR A 5 14.08 8.77 14.68
C THR A 5 14.20 10.29 14.91
N ARG A 6 14.15 11.12 13.86
CA ARG A 6 14.27 12.58 13.99
C ARG A 6 13.09 13.36 13.44
N ILE A 7 12.15 12.70 12.74
CA ILE A 7 11.07 13.40 12.06
C ILE A 7 10.09 14.04 13.06
N SER A 8 9.94 13.44 14.25
CA SER A 8 9.09 13.95 15.32
C SER A 8 9.49 15.36 15.81
N LYS A 9 10.74 15.78 15.58
CA LYS A 9 11.20 17.15 15.90
C LYS A 9 10.54 18.23 15.04
N TYR A 10 9.92 17.84 13.93
CA TYR A 10 9.25 18.73 12.99
C TYR A 10 7.71 18.59 13.06
N LEU A 11 7.18 17.97 14.12
CA LEU A 11 5.74 17.87 14.36
C LEU A 11 5.13 19.28 14.46
N GLY A 12 4.07 19.53 13.69
CA GLY A 12 3.36 20.81 13.69
C GLY A 12 4.10 21.96 13.01
N THR A 13 5.23 21.74 12.33
CA THR A 13 6.00 22.81 11.67
C THR A 13 5.75 22.93 10.16
N ALA A 14 4.83 22.14 9.59
CA ALA A 14 4.55 22.11 8.15
C ALA A 14 3.07 21.81 7.87
N ASP A 15 2.57 22.14 6.69
CA ASP A 15 1.19 21.76 6.30
C ASP A 15 1.09 20.31 5.80
N THR A 16 2.18 19.80 5.23
CA THR A 16 2.29 18.44 4.69
C THR A 16 3.66 17.86 5.01
N ILE A 17 3.76 16.54 5.11
CA ILE A 17 5.03 15.83 5.33
C ILE A 17 5.29 14.94 4.12
N GLY A 18 6.44 15.13 3.46
CA GLY A 18 6.93 14.20 2.45
C GLY A 18 7.94 13.24 3.07
N TYR A 19 7.76 11.93 2.86
CA TYR A 19 8.71 10.94 3.34
C TYR A 19 9.17 9.98 2.23
N GLN A 20 10.48 9.86 2.08
CA GLN A 20 11.12 9.09 1.00
C GLN A 20 11.52 7.70 1.49
N THR A 21 11.08 6.66 0.78
CA THR A 21 11.36 5.26 1.08
C THR A 21 11.74 4.49 -0.17
N TYR A 22 13.00 4.04 -0.23
CA TYR A 22 13.59 3.39 -1.40
C TYR A 22 14.25 2.05 -1.02
N PRO A 23 13.45 1.03 -0.64
CA PRO A 23 13.97 -0.22 -0.09
C PRO A 23 14.61 -1.14 -1.14
N ILE A 24 14.31 -0.95 -2.43
CA ILE A 24 14.69 -1.92 -3.45
C ILE A 24 16.11 -1.69 -3.98
N PRO A 25 16.90 -2.76 -4.17
CA PRO A 25 16.66 -4.17 -3.85
C PRO A 25 17.27 -4.60 -2.51
N SER A 26 17.83 -3.66 -1.75
CA SER A 26 18.71 -3.94 -0.60
C SER A 26 17.96 -4.31 0.68
N GLU A 27 16.67 -3.98 0.78
CA GLU A 27 15.85 -4.23 1.95
C GLU A 27 14.62 -5.09 1.59
N PRO A 28 14.12 -5.92 2.53
CA PRO A 28 12.83 -6.58 2.37
C PRO A 28 11.71 -5.55 2.11
N LEU A 29 10.77 -5.87 1.20
CA LEU A 29 9.60 -5.01 0.93
C LEU A 29 8.82 -4.64 2.19
N SER A 30 8.81 -5.52 3.20
CA SER A 30 8.13 -5.31 4.49
C SER A 30 8.75 -4.18 5.32
N THR A 31 9.99 -3.73 5.06
CA THR A 31 10.60 -2.59 5.77
C THR A 31 9.88 -1.29 5.47
N LEU A 32 9.30 -1.13 4.28
CA LEU A 32 8.48 0.02 3.91
C LEU A 32 7.42 0.32 4.99
N THR A 33 6.60 -0.67 5.33
CA THR A 33 5.56 -0.48 6.34
C THR A 33 6.13 -0.53 7.75
N SER A 34 6.91 -1.58 8.06
CA SER A 34 7.29 -1.88 9.45
C SER A 34 8.32 -0.91 10.04
N ALA A 35 9.34 -0.53 9.27
CA ALA A 35 10.45 0.27 9.75
C ALA A 35 10.29 1.76 9.44
N TYR A 36 9.54 2.10 8.38
CA TYR A 36 9.41 3.49 7.92
C TYR A 36 8.04 4.08 8.16
N LEU A 37 6.98 3.57 7.52
CA LEU A 37 5.68 4.24 7.53
C LEU A 37 4.96 4.13 8.89
N ASN A 38 4.97 2.95 9.53
CA ASN A 38 4.28 2.78 10.82
C ASN A 38 4.80 3.73 11.90
N PRO A 39 6.12 3.86 12.16
CA PRO A 39 6.62 4.82 13.13
C PRO A 39 6.20 6.26 12.84
N ILE A 40 6.30 6.69 11.58
CA ILE A 40 5.99 8.06 11.18
C ILE A 40 4.51 8.35 11.37
N ILE A 41 3.63 7.48 10.86
CA ILE A 41 2.20 7.73 10.99
C ILE A 41 1.78 7.73 12.46
N ASN A 42 2.41 6.93 13.32
CA ASN A 42 2.15 6.96 14.75
C ASN A 42 2.61 8.29 15.39
N ASP A 43 3.80 8.79 15.02
CA ASP A 43 4.30 10.08 15.51
C ASP A 43 3.41 11.26 15.08
N PHE A 44 2.87 11.22 13.87
CA PHE A 44 2.04 12.28 13.29
C PHE A 44 0.53 12.09 13.52
N ALA A 45 0.10 10.99 14.14
CA ALA A 45 -1.33 10.68 14.32
C ALA A 45 -2.08 11.80 15.07
N ALA A 46 -1.42 12.45 16.03
CA ALA A 46 -2.01 13.53 16.82
C ALA A 46 -2.04 14.89 16.11
N THR A 47 -1.25 15.09 15.06
CA THR A 47 -1.15 16.41 14.40
C THR A 47 -2.14 16.56 13.24
N GLY A 48 -2.63 15.45 12.70
CA GLY A 48 -3.50 15.45 11.52
C GLY A 48 -2.83 15.93 10.23
N GLN A 49 -1.50 16.13 10.24
CA GLN A 49 -0.76 16.54 9.06
C GLN A 49 -0.77 15.39 8.02
N PRO A 50 -1.18 15.65 6.76
CA PRO A 50 -1.14 14.63 5.72
C PRO A 50 0.29 14.22 5.40
N LEU A 51 0.50 12.91 5.29
CA LEU A 51 1.74 12.27 4.90
C LEU A 51 1.69 11.87 3.42
N ILE A 52 2.66 12.34 2.65
CA ILE A 52 2.88 11.97 1.26
C ILE A 52 4.06 11.00 1.23
N SER A 53 3.79 9.77 0.79
CA SER A 53 4.83 8.76 0.60
C SER A 53 5.50 8.95 -0.76
N ASN A 54 6.81 9.15 -0.76
CA ASN A 54 7.61 9.19 -1.96
C ASN A 54 8.27 7.82 -2.17
N LEU A 55 7.79 7.10 -3.20
CA LEU A 55 8.10 5.70 -3.49
C LEU A 55 9.09 5.56 -4.65
N GLN A 56 9.85 4.47 -4.63
CA GLN A 56 10.90 4.18 -5.61
C GLN A 56 10.33 3.70 -6.95
N THR A 57 10.75 4.33 -8.05
CA THR A 57 10.60 3.86 -9.43
C THR A 57 11.90 3.96 -10.22
N PHE A 58 13.04 4.05 -9.52
CA PHE A 58 14.38 4.13 -10.09
C PHE A 58 15.27 2.99 -9.61
N GLY A 59 16.32 2.69 -10.37
CA GLY A 59 17.45 1.89 -9.90
C GLY A 59 18.57 2.82 -9.41
N TRP A 60 19.24 2.47 -8.31
CA TRP A 60 20.32 3.31 -7.78
C TRP A 60 21.52 3.37 -8.73
N TYR A 61 21.62 4.47 -9.50
CA TYR A 61 22.78 4.95 -10.26
C TYR A 61 23.74 3.85 -10.78
N GLY A 62 23.20 2.88 -11.52
CA GLY A 62 23.96 1.78 -12.14
C GLY A 62 24.45 0.68 -11.18
N THR A 63 24.25 0.82 -9.88
CA THR A 63 24.64 -0.16 -8.85
C THR A 63 23.51 -1.15 -8.56
N TYR A 64 22.27 -0.69 -8.58
CA TYR A 64 21.11 -1.53 -8.27
C TYR A 64 20.01 -1.43 -9.32
N ARG A 65 19.30 -2.56 -9.50
CA ARG A 65 18.18 -2.69 -10.42
C ARG A 65 17.00 -1.79 -10.05
N PHE A 66 16.15 -1.52 -11.03
CA PHE A 66 14.83 -0.95 -10.82
C PHE A 66 13.93 -1.93 -10.02
N PRO A 67 12.90 -1.42 -9.32
CA PRO A 67 11.82 -2.24 -8.83
C PRO A 67 11.10 -2.98 -9.95
N THR A 68 10.65 -4.19 -9.65
CA THR A 68 9.73 -4.91 -10.52
C THR A 68 8.34 -4.25 -10.48
N PRO A 69 7.48 -4.55 -11.46
CA PRO A 69 6.08 -4.16 -11.40
C PRO A 69 5.36 -4.60 -10.11
N THR A 70 5.61 -5.84 -9.65
CA THR A 70 4.99 -6.36 -8.43
C THR A 70 5.49 -5.67 -7.17
N GLU A 71 6.78 -5.40 -7.07
CA GLU A 71 7.37 -4.62 -5.97
C GLU A 71 6.78 -3.21 -5.90
N THR A 72 6.64 -2.52 -7.03
CA THR A 72 6.10 -1.15 -7.10
C THR A 72 4.62 -1.11 -6.68
N ARG A 73 3.82 -2.06 -7.16
CA ARG A 73 2.44 -2.25 -6.71
C ARG A 73 2.39 -2.52 -5.21
N ASN A 74 3.25 -3.41 -4.73
CA ASN A 74 3.29 -3.78 -3.32
C ASN A 74 3.62 -2.56 -2.45
N MET A 75 4.65 -1.77 -2.82
CA MET A 75 5.00 -0.53 -2.12
C MET A 75 3.85 0.47 -2.10
N THR A 76 3.17 0.65 -3.23
CA THR A 76 2.01 1.55 -3.33
C THR A 76 0.91 1.15 -2.35
N TYR A 77 0.48 -0.11 -2.38
CA TYR A 77 -0.62 -0.57 -1.54
C TYR A 77 -0.23 -0.71 -0.07
N GLN A 78 1.04 -1.03 0.24
CA GLN A 78 1.57 -0.92 1.60
C GLN A 78 1.44 0.50 2.13
N ALA A 79 1.79 1.51 1.34
CA ALA A 79 1.68 2.91 1.74
C ALA A 79 0.22 3.32 2.00
N LEU A 80 -0.69 2.97 1.08
CA LEU A 80 -2.13 3.19 1.29
C LEU A 80 -2.64 2.50 2.55
N ALA A 81 -2.30 1.22 2.74
CA ALA A 81 -2.73 0.46 3.91
C ALA A 81 -2.20 1.04 5.23
N ALA A 82 -0.99 1.60 5.23
CA ALA A 82 -0.45 2.32 6.37
C ALA A 82 -1.25 3.60 6.70
N GLY A 83 -1.92 4.19 5.72
CA GLY A 83 -2.78 5.37 5.90
C GLY A 83 -2.13 6.68 5.45
N VAL A 84 -1.21 6.62 4.47
CA VAL A 84 -0.69 7.83 3.82
C VAL A 84 -1.80 8.52 3.02
N GLN A 85 -1.75 9.84 2.91
CA GLN A 85 -2.73 10.67 2.23
C GLN A 85 -2.31 11.07 0.81
N GLY A 86 -1.06 10.77 0.43
CA GLY A 86 -0.57 11.01 -0.92
C GLY A 86 0.53 10.04 -1.32
N ILE A 87 0.69 9.85 -2.62
CA ILE A 87 1.77 9.06 -3.22
C ILE A 87 2.46 9.93 -4.27
N LEU A 88 3.78 9.93 -4.24
CA LEU A 88 4.65 10.48 -5.26
C LEU A 88 5.67 9.40 -5.65
N TYR A 89 6.03 9.35 -6.92
CA TYR A 89 7.06 8.42 -7.40
C TYR A 89 8.32 9.19 -7.74
N TYR A 90 9.43 8.83 -7.10
CA TYR A 90 10.76 9.24 -7.51
C TYR A 90 11.38 8.07 -8.30
N THR A 91 11.76 8.22 -9.56
CA THR A 91 11.51 9.38 -10.43
C THR A 91 11.06 8.93 -11.82
N TYR A 92 10.48 9.87 -12.57
CA TYR A 92 10.23 9.72 -14.01
C TYR A 92 11.53 9.93 -14.80
N PHE A 93 12.27 11.00 -14.50
CA PHE A 93 13.54 11.32 -15.13
C PHE A 93 14.40 12.19 -14.19
N ASP A 94 15.68 11.85 -14.03
CA ASP A 94 16.65 12.67 -13.26
C ASP A 94 18.06 12.73 -13.89
N GLY A 95 18.18 12.39 -15.18
CA GLY A 95 19.44 12.37 -15.91
C GLY A 95 20.13 11.01 -15.92
N ASP A 96 20.06 10.27 -14.80
CA ASP A 96 20.54 8.89 -14.70
C ASP A 96 19.39 7.89 -14.83
N THR A 97 18.24 8.23 -14.28
CA THR A 97 16.99 7.47 -14.39
C THR A 97 16.18 8.01 -15.55
N ASP A 98 15.65 7.10 -16.38
CA ASP A 98 14.62 7.40 -17.37
C ASP A 98 13.59 6.26 -17.38
N LEU A 99 12.42 6.54 -16.83
CA LEU A 99 11.32 5.59 -16.71
C LEU A 99 10.71 5.22 -18.07
N SER A 100 10.90 6.06 -19.10
CA SER A 100 10.46 5.73 -20.46
C SER A 100 11.21 4.52 -21.04
N ASN A 101 12.43 4.26 -20.54
CA ASN A 101 13.22 3.08 -20.87
C ASN A 101 12.84 1.83 -20.05
N GLN A 102 11.81 1.92 -19.20
CA GLN A 102 11.31 0.83 -18.36
C GLN A 102 9.83 0.53 -18.68
N PRO A 103 9.50 0.01 -19.87
CA PRO A 103 8.11 -0.06 -20.35
C PRO A 103 7.20 -0.93 -19.47
N ALA A 104 7.73 -2.00 -18.87
CA ALA A 104 6.95 -2.85 -17.95
C ALA A 104 6.59 -2.09 -16.66
N LEU A 105 7.53 -1.34 -16.09
CA LEU A 105 7.31 -0.53 -14.89
C LEU A 105 6.41 0.67 -15.18
N TRP A 106 6.57 1.31 -16.35
CA TRP A 106 5.69 2.39 -16.78
C TRP A 106 4.25 1.91 -16.95
N SER A 107 4.04 0.79 -17.65
CA SER A 107 2.71 0.19 -17.81
C SER A 107 2.06 -0.14 -16.46
N GLU A 108 2.84 -0.66 -15.53
CA GLU A 108 2.38 -0.91 -14.17
C GLU A 108 1.94 0.37 -13.44
N LEU A 109 2.70 1.46 -13.54
CA LEU A 109 2.33 2.74 -12.94
C LEU A 109 1.06 3.34 -13.56
N GLN A 110 0.84 3.14 -14.86
CA GLN A 110 -0.41 3.53 -15.52
C GLN A 110 -1.60 2.73 -14.97
N LEU A 111 -1.43 1.41 -14.77
CA LEU A 111 -2.45 0.56 -14.15
C LEU A 111 -2.73 1.00 -12.71
N ILE A 112 -1.68 1.23 -11.92
CA ILE A 112 -1.83 1.76 -10.56
C ILE A 112 -2.59 3.08 -10.58
N GLY A 113 -2.26 4.01 -11.48
CA GLY A 113 -2.98 5.27 -11.62
C GLY A 113 -4.49 5.06 -11.85
N ALA A 114 -4.87 4.15 -12.76
CA ALA A 114 -6.27 3.81 -13.00
C ALA A 114 -6.95 3.17 -11.77
N GLU A 115 -6.23 2.32 -11.03
CA GLU A 115 -6.73 1.73 -9.79
C GLU A 115 -6.94 2.77 -8.69
N LEU A 116 -6.02 3.73 -8.53
CA LEU A 116 -6.15 4.81 -7.57
C LEU A 116 -7.35 5.71 -7.92
N THR A 117 -7.60 5.99 -9.20
CA THR A 117 -8.82 6.68 -9.64
C THR A 117 -10.08 5.91 -9.25
N ALA A 118 -10.10 4.58 -9.43
CA ALA A 118 -11.24 3.75 -9.02
C ALA A 118 -11.42 3.71 -7.49
N LEU A 119 -10.33 3.84 -6.72
CA LEU A 119 -10.31 3.86 -5.27
C LEU A 119 -10.55 5.25 -4.67
N GLU A 120 -10.46 6.33 -5.45
CA GLU A 120 -10.53 7.71 -4.99
C GLU A 120 -11.68 7.98 -4.01
N PRO A 121 -12.95 7.55 -4.25
CA PRO A 121 -14.03 7.83 -3.32
C PRO A 121 -13.78 7.25 -1.91
N TYR A 122 -13.08 6.11 -1.83
CA TYR A 122 -12.72 5.45 -0.59
C TYR A 122 -11.50 6.09 0.07
N LEU A 123 -10.49 6.45 -0.72
CA LEU A 123 -9.25 7.03 -0.21
C LEU A 123 -9.46 8.46 0.31
N VAL A 124 -10.34 9.23 -0.34
CA VAL A 124 -10.59 10.64 0.00
C VAL A 124 -11.68 10.79 1.07
N SER A 125 -12.79 10.06 0.93
CA SER A 125 -13.97 10.24 1.80
C SER A 125 -14.21 9.08 2.77
N GLY A 126 -13.43 7.99 2.67
CA GLY A 126 -13.63 6.81 3.49
C GLY A 126 -12.95 6.88 4.84
N THR A 127 -13.57 6.24 5.82
CA THR A 127 -12.93 6.00 7.12
C THR A 127 -11.95 4.84 6.97
N HIS A 128 -10.65 5.16 7.02
CA HIS A 128 -9.56 4.20 7.01
C HIS A 128 -9.43 3.47 8.35
N GLN A 129 -9.12 2.18 8.30
CA GLN A 129 -8.74 1.38 9.45
C GLN A 129 -7.70 0.35 9.06
N ARG A 130 -6.55 0.32 9.76
CA ARG A 130 -5.60 -0.80 9.68
C ARG A 130 -6.19 -2.03 10.36
N LEU A 131 -5.95 -3.19 9.76
CA LEU A 131 -6.41 -4.48 10.27
C LEU A 131 -5.21 -5.31 10.73
N ASN A 132 -5.29 -5.84 11.94
CA ASN A 132 -4.29 -6.80 12.41
C ASN A 132 -4.53 -8.16 11.76
N THR A 133 -3.47 -8.73 11.18
CA THR A 133 -3.52 -10.04 10.52
C THR A 133 -2.94 -11.15 11.40
N ASP A 134 -2.21 -10.80 12.47
CA ASP A 134 -1.38 -11.70 13.27
C ASP A 134 -0.35 -12.52 12.46
N VAL A 135 -0.07 -12.12 11.21
CA VAL A 135 0.84 -12.81 10.29
C VAL A 135 1.95 -11.87 9.86
N SER A 136 3.20 -12.28 10.07
CA SER A 136 4.37 -11.47 9.71
C SER A 136 4.39 -11.14 8.21
N GLU A 137 4.72 -9.89 7.88
CA GLU A 137 4.79 -9.36 6.52
C GLU A 137 3.47 -9.44 5.73
N LEU A 138 2.34 -9.62 6.42
CA LEU A 138 1.02 -9.58 5.83
C LEU A 138 0.27 -8.36 6.37
N TYR A 139 -0.01 -7.40 5.50
CA TYR A 139 -0.68 -6.16 5.87
C TYR A 139 -2.11 -6.14 5.34
N ALA A 140 -3.02 -5.53 6.10
CA ALA A 140 -4.39 -5.33 5.67
C ALA A 140 -4.95 -4.00 6.16
N ALA A 141 -5.82 -3.40 5.37
CA ALA A 141 -6.55 -2.20 5.74
C ALA A 141 -7.92 -2.20 5.08
N LYS A 142 -8.84 -1.41 5.64
CA LYS A 142 -10.16 -1.21 5.06
C LYS A 142 -10.56 0.27 5.05
N TRP A 143 -11.41 0.61 4.11
CA TRP A 143 -12.02 1.94 3.95
C TRP A 143 -13.53 1.78 3.85
N ARG A 144 -14.27 2.48 4.70
CA ARG A 144 -15.73 2.48 4.69
C ARG A 144 -16.27 3.79 4.12
N VAL A 145 -17.19 3.69 3.16
CA VAL A 145 -17.97 4.81 2.61
C VAL A 145 -19.43 4.37 2.45
N GLY A 146 -20.33 4.95 3.24
CA GLY A 146 -21.75 4.59 3.22
C GLY A 146 -21.98 3.09 3.46
N SER A 147 -22.63 2.43 2.50
CA SER A 147 -22.92 0.98 2.49
C SER A 147 -21.83 0.14 1.81
N LYS A 148 -20.68 0.72 1.50
CA LYS A 148 -19.57 0.02 0.83
C LYS A 148 -18.34 -0.02 1.71
N LEU A 149 -17.60 -1.10 1.58
CA LEU A 149 -16.33 -1.35 2.26
C LEU A 149 -15.30 -1.82 1.25
N VAL A 150 -14.17 -1.13 1.13
CA VAL A 150 -13.00 -1.66 0.42
C VAL A 150 -12.06 -2.29 1.43
N VAL A 151 -11.56 -3.48 1.13
CA VAL A 151 -10.54 -4.19 1.91
C VAL A 151 -9.35 -4.49 1.01
N VAL A 152 -8.16 -4.13 1.49
CA VAL A 152 -6.88 -4.43 0.85
C VAL A 152 -6.12 -5.43 1.72
N VAL A 153 -5.52 -6.44 1.09
CA VAL A 153 -4.61 -7.41 1.74
C VAL A 153 -3.33 -7.52 0.90
N ILE A 154 -2.18 -7.43 1.56
CA ILE A 154 -0.86 -7.35 0.92
C ILE A 154 0.09 -8.36 1.56
N ASN A 155 0.65 -9.26 0.75
CA ASN A 155 1.80 -10.05 1.15
C ASN A 155 3.09 -9.30 0.77
N ALA A 156 3.85 -8.82 1.75
CA ALA A 156 5.10 -8.10 1.52
C ALA A 156 6.34 -9.02 1.53
N SER A 157 6.16 -10.34 1.67
CA SER A 157 7.26 -11.29 1.51
C SER A 157 7.60 -11.45 0.03
N SER A 158 8.90 -11.46 -0.30
CA SER A 158 9.39 -11.75 -1.66
C SER A 158 9.57 -13.25 -1.94
N THR A 159 9.47 -14.09 -0.91
CA THR A 159 9.80 -15.52 -1.02
C THR A 159 8.74 -16.47 -0.50
N SER A 160 7.86 -16.02 0.40
CA SER A 160 6.95 -16.89 1.12
C SER A 160 5.47 -16.62 0.82
N ASN A 161 4.71 -17.69 0.61
CA ASN A 161 3.25 -17.62 0.66
C ASN A 161 2.79 -17.27 2.07
N LYS A 162 1.70 -16.51 2.20
CA LYS A 162 1.08 -16.17 3.48
C LYS A 162 -0.39 -16.58 3.48
N THR A 163 -0.80 -17.31 4.52
CA THR A 163 -2.21 -17.69 4.71
C THR A 163 -2.89 -16.70 5.63
N LEU A 164 -4.11 -16.29 5.30
CA LEU A 164 -4.92 -15.34 6.04
C LEU A 164 -6.24 -15.94 6.48
N ALA A 165 -6.67 -15.60 7.68
CA ALA A 165 -8.06 -15.64 8.12
C ALA A 165 -8.38 -14.35 8.89
N LEU A 166 -9.00 -13.39 8.22
CA LEU A 166 -9.22 -12.04 8.74
C LEU A 166 -10.70 -11.77 8.97
N THR A 167 -11.11 -11.61 10.23
CA THR A 167 -12.47 -11.20 10.58
C THR A 167 -12.60 -9.69 10.51
N LEU A 168 -13.52 -9.19 9.66
CA LEU A 168 -13.67 -7.76 9.38
C LEU A 168 -14.44 -7.00 10.46
N ASN A 169 -15.23 -7.72 11.28
CA ASN A 169 -16.12 -7.17 12.33
C ASN A 169 -17.19 -6.18 11.84
N ASP A 170 -17.44 -6.14 10.53
CA ASP A 170 -18.53 -5.35 9.94
C ASP A 170 -19.81 -6.18 9.77
N ASN A 171 -20.95 -5.51 9.62
CA ASN A 171 -22.21 -6.15 9.22
C ASN A 171 -22.25 -6.24 7.69
N LEU A 172 -21.77 -7.36 7.16
CA LEU A 172 -21.65 -7.57 5.72
C LEU A 172 -22.96 -8.09 5.14
N SER A 173 -23.32 -7.60 3.95
CA SER A 173 -24.46 -8.12 3.18
C SER A 173 -24.16 -9.47 2.51
N GLY A 174 -22.90 -9.90 2.54
CA GLY A 174 -22.39 -11.06 1.79
C GLY A 174 -21.99 -10.74 0.35
N THR A 175 -22.32 -9.56 -0.17
CA THR A 175 -21.84 -9.12 -1.49
C THR A 175 -20.34 -8.90 -1.45
N ARG A 176 -19.62 -9.50 -2.39
CA ARG A 176 -18.19 -9.34 -2.58
C ARG A 176 -17.84 -9.25 -4.06
N ARG A 177 -16.97 -8.30 -4.39
CA ARG A 177 -16.43 -8.10 -5.73
C ARG A 177 -14.92 -7.92 -5.66
N ASN A 178 -14.17 -8.64 -6.51
CA ASN A 178 -12.79 -8.25 -6.81
C ASN A 178 -12.86 -6.93 -7.60
N LEU A 179 -12.32 -5.85 -7.03
CA LEU A 179 -12.48 -4.51 -7.61
C LEU A 179 -11.77 -4.40 -8.98
N PHE A 180 -10.72 -5.20 -9.18
CA PHE A 180 -9.92 -5.20 -10.39
C PHE A 180 -9.95 -6.58 -11.04
N ALA A 181 -10.86 -6.78 -11.99
CA ALA A 181 -11.15 -8.10 -12.57
C ALA A 181 -9.96 -8.78 -13.26
N TYR A 182 -8.95 -8.03 -13.69
CA TYR A 182 -7.71 -8.58 -14.25
C TYR A 182 -6.75 -9.13 -13.19
N ARG A 183 -7.02 -8.90 -11.91
CA ARG A 183 -6.24 -9.43 -10.80
C ARG A 183 -6.74 -10.80 -10.38
N SER A 184 -5.84 -11.59 -9.79
CA SER A 184 -6.19 -12.84 -9.14
C SER A 184 -7.23 -12.63 -8.04
N ASN A 185 -8.10 -13.63 -7.86
CA ASN A 185 -9.14 -13.66 -6.83
C ASN A 185 -8.80 -14.77 -5.84
N LEU A 186 -7.93 -14.46 -4.88
CA LEU A 186 -7.26 -15.47 -4.03
C LEU A 186 -7.91 -15.67 -2.67
N LEU A 187 -8.73 -14.72 -2.22
CA LEU A 187 -9.41 -14.82 -0.93
C LEU A 187 -10.87 -15.24 -1.14
N SER A 188 -11.51 -15.69 -0.08
CA SER A 188 -12.92 -16.06 -0.05
C SER A 188 -13.56 -15.44 1.19
N LEU A 189 -14.80 -14.95 1.04
CA LEU A 189 -15.57 -14.41 2.15
C LEU A 189 -16.55 -15.47 2.65
N SER A 190 -16.45 -15.84 3.92
CA SER A 190 -17.42 -16.70 4.60
C SER A 190 -17.89 -15.99 5.87
N GLY A 191 -19.18 -15.65 5.92
CA GLY A 191 -19.73 -14.79 6.96
C GLY A 191 -19.01 -13.44 7.01
N LYS A 192 -18.26 -13.20 8.09
CA LYS A 192 -17.47 -11.96 8.31
C LYS A 192 -15.97 -12.14 8.10
N THR A 193 -15.53 -13.32 7.66
CA THR A 193 -14.12 -13.68 7.58
C THR A 193 -13.67 -13.79 6.13
N LEU A 194 -12.62 -13.03 5.79
CA LEU A 194 -11.91 -13.11 4.53
C LEU A 194 -10.69 -14.03 4.71
N SER A 195 -10.60 -15.11 3.94
CA SER A 195 -9.54 -16.11 4.12
C SER A 195 -8.99 -16.65 2.80
N GLY A 196 -7.73 -17.10 2.81
CA GLY A 196 -7.07 -17.71 1.65
C GLY A 196 -5.55 -17.64 1.75
N THR A 197 -4.85 -17.96 0.66
CA THR A 197 -3.37 -17.95 0.59
C THR A 197 -2.92 -16.96 -0.47
N LEU A 198 -2.01 -16.07 -0.09
CA LEU A 198 -1.41 -15.06 -0.95
C LEU A 198 0.02 -15.47 -1.36
N PRO A 199 0.32 -15.56 -2.67
CA PRO A 199 1.70 -15.67 -3.17
C PRO A 199 2.57 -14.49 -2.74
N PRO A 200 3.91 -14.62 -2.83
CA PRO A 200 4.83 -13.50 -2.61
C PRO A 200 4.43 -12.25 -3.39
N GLU A 201 4.65 -11.08 -2.77
CA GLU A 201 4.43 -9.74 -3.34
C GLU A 201 3.00 -9.43 -3.79
N SER A 202 2.05 -10.34 -3.58
CA SER A 202 0.69 -10.19 -4.09
C SER A 202 -0.15 -9.18 -3.30
N VAL A 203 -1.03 -8.49 -4.03
CA VAL A 203 -1.99 -7.53 -3.49
C VAL A 203 -3.40 -7.94 -3.92
N GLN A 204 -4.33 -7.92 -2.98
CA GLN A 204 -5.73 -8.26 -3.18
C GLN A 204 -6.61 -7.09 -2.75
N VAL A 205 -7.61 -6.74 -3.56
CA VAL A 205 -8.50 -5.59 -3.32
C VAL A 205 -9.93 -6.01 -3.57
N TYR A 206 -10.75 -5.92 -2.53
CA TYR A 206 -12.16 -6.33 -2.59
C TYR A 206 -13.05 -5.19 -2.18
N GLU A 207 -14.15 -5.03 -2.90
CA GLU A 207 -15.29 -4.21 -2.48
C GLU A 207 -16.37 -5.13 -1.93
N LEU A 208 -16.83 -4.84 -0.72
CA LEU A 208 -17.82 -5.59 0.02
C LEU A 208 -19.04 -4.70 0.30
N GLY A 209 -20.22 -5.31 0.32
CA GLY A 209 -21.46 -4.65 0.73
C GLY A 209 -21.67 -4.71 2.24
N LEU A 210 -22.17 -3.61 2.81
CA LEU A 210 -22.62 -3.51 4.18
C LEU A 210 -24.15 -3.56 4.25
N LEU A 211 -24.68 -4.09 5.36
CA LEU A 211 -26.10 -4.03 5.72
C LEU A 211 -26.49 -2.66 6.27
#